data_AF-A0A2C9SYP4-F1
#
_entry.id   AF-A0A2C9SYP4-F1
#
_cell.length_a   1.000
_cell.length_b   1.000
_cell.length_c   1.000
_cell.angle_alpha   90.00
_cell.angle_beta   90.00
_cell.angle_gamma   90.00
#
_symmetry.space_group_name_H-M   'P 1'
#
loop_
_entity.id
_entity.type
_entity.pdbx_description
1 polymer ?
#
loop_
_entity_poly.entity_id
_entity_poly.type
_entity_poly.pdbx_seq_one_letter_code
_entity_poly.pdbx_strand_id
1 'polypeptide(L)'
;MTTRHRDAVLELAPRQLRRTFTLTEASLLIANCEPQNLADLAAVRSQLPARNVADIADPIGQDAAFFAEVGALIAEQLPTVIEFCHRSSAPGVN
;
A
#
# COMPACT_ATOMS: atom_id res chain seq x y z
N MET A 1 2.01 -5.16 -8.50
CA MET A 1 1.78 -4.48 -7.21
C MET A 1 0.73 -5.27 -6.44
N THR A 2 1.04 -6.54 -6.21
CA THR A 2 0.07 -7.56 -5.84
C THR A 2 0.48 -8.25 -4.55
N THR A 3 -0.44 -9.00 -3.97
CA THR A 3 -0.20 -9.85 -2.81
C THR A 3 0.94 -10.83 -3.10
N ARG A 4 0.99 -11.40 -4.31
CA ARG A 4 2.11 -12.25 -4.75
C ARG A 4 3.47 -11.54 -4.70
N HIS A 5 3.53 -10.25 -5.07
CA HIS A 5 4.80 -9.49 -4.99
C HIS A 5 5.23 -9.28 -3.54
N ARG A 6 4.28 -8.95 -2.67
CA ARG A 6 4.55 -8.82 -1.23
C ARG A 6 5.04 -10.15 -0.67
N ASP A 7 4.35 -11.24 -0.96
CA ASP A 7 4.67 -12.56 -0.42
C ASP A 7 6.06 -13.02 -0.89
N ALA A 8 6.42 -12.80 -2.16
CA ALA A 8 7.77 -13.06 -2.67
C ALA A 8 8.86 -12.24 -1.93
N VAL A 9 8.59 -10.97 -1.59
CA VAL A 9 9.52 -10.17 -0.76
C VAL A 9 9.64 -10.75 0.64
N LEU A 10 8.54 -11.23 1.23
CA LEU A 10 8.51 -11.77 2.58
C LEU A 10 9.11 -13.18 2.68
N GLU A 11 9.07 -13.98 1.62
CA GLU A 11 9.81 -15.23 1.52
C GLU A 11 11.32 -14.99 1.62
N LEU A 12 11.82 -13.94 0.94
CA LEU A 12 13.24 -13.56 0.99
C LEU A 12 13.62 -12.85 2.29
N ALA A 13 12.70 -12.06 2.87
CA ALA A 13 12.96 -11.27 4.05
C ALA A 13 11.76 -11.25 5.03
N PRO A 14 11.51 -12.33 5.79
CA PRO A 14 10.32 -12.45 6.65
C PRO A 14 10.20 -11.34 7.71
N ARG A 15 11.34 -10.81 8.18
CA ARG A 15 11.41 -9.71 9.16
C ARG A 15 10.85 -8.39 8.63
N GLN A 16 10.63 -8.26 7.32
CA GLN A 16 10.10 -7.06 6.69
C GLN A 16 8.56 -7.02 6.66
N LEU A 17 7.87 -7.99 7.25
CA LEU A 17 6.40 -7.99 7.31
C LEU A 17 5.84 -6.64 7.79
N ARG A 18 6.45 -6.01 8.80
CA ARG A 18 5.97 -4.72 9.32
C ARG A 18 6.22 -3.52 8.38
N ARG A 19 6.91 -3.72 7.25
CA ARG A 19 7.36 -2.65 6.34
C ARG A 19 6.98 -2.90 4.88
N THR A 20 6.55 -4.11 4.53
CA THR A 20 6.14 -4.47 3.17
C THR A 20 4.63 -4.50 3.07
N PHE A 21 4.07 -3.66 2.20
CA PHE A 21 2.64 -3.54 1.91
C PHE A 21 2.44 -3.48 0.40
N THR A 22 1.27 -3.91 -0.09
CA THR A 22 0.87 -3.51 -1.45
C THR A 22 0.41 -2.04 -1.46
N LEU A 23 0.35 -1.39 -2.63
CA LEU A 23 -0.08 0.01 -2.70
C LEU A 23 -1.51 0.18 -2.17
N THR A 24 -2.43 -0.66 -2.64
CA THR A 24 -3.84 -0.66 -2.21
C THR A 24 -3.97 -0.95 -0.72
N GLU A 25 -3.20 -1.90 -0.19
CA GLU A 25 -3.19 -2.21 1.25
C GLU A 25 -2.76 -1.01 2.08
N ALA A 26 -1.65 -0.36 1.72
CA ALA A 26 -1.15 0.82 2.43
C ALA A 26 -2.16 1.98 2.37
N SER A 27 -2.67 2.29 1.18
CA SER A 27 -3.67 3.35 0.98
C SER A 27 -4.92 3.12 1.83
N LEU A 28 -5.49 1.90 1.80
CA LEU A 28 -6.67 1.54 2.59
C LEU A 28 -6.44 1.60 4.10
N LEU A 29 -5.28 1.13 4.58
CA LEU A 29 -4.94 1.23 6.00
C LEU A 29 -4.82 2.68 6.45
N ILE A 30 -4.20 3.54 5.63
CA ILE A 30 -4.05 4.96 5.95
C ILE A 30 -5.41 5.65 5.98
N ALA A 31 -6.25 5.41 4.97
CA ALA A 31 -7.55 6.05 4.82
C ALA A 31 -8.55 5.61 5.90
N ASN A 32 -8.53 4.35 6.33
CA ASN A 32 -9.54 3.81 7.25
C ASN A 32 -9.10 3.80 8.72
N CYS A 33 -7.79 3.78 9.01
CA CYS A 33 -7.27 3.61 10.37
C CYS A 33 -6.43 4.79 10.88
N GLU A 34 -6.19 5.81 10.04
CA GLU A 34 -5.50 7.06 10.39
C GLU A 34 -4.21 6.89 11.25
N PRO A 35 -3.26 6.03 10.85
CA PRO A 35 -2.02 5.85 11.60
C PRO A 35 -1.20 7.15 11.59
N GLN A 36 -0.50 7.41 12.70
CA GLN A 36 0.29 8.63 12.88
C GLN A 36 1.70 8.47 12.31
N ASN A 37 2.25 7.26 12.33
CA ASN A 37 3.58 6.94 11.82
C ASN A 37 3.67 5.52 11.23
N LEU A 38 4.83 5.17 10.67
CA LEU A 38 5.07 3.86 10.05
C LEU A 38 4.95 2.67 11.02
N ALA A 39 5.28 2.85 12.31
CA ALA A 39 5.15 1.79 13.29
C ALA A 39 3.67 1.50 13.58
N ASP A 40 2.83 2.54 13.63
CA ASP A 40 1.39 2.45 13.82
C ASP A 40 0.71 1.81 12.60
N LEU A 41 1.14 2.17 11.38
CA LEU A 41 0.64 1.58 10.13
C LEU A 41 0.76 0.04 10.14
N ALA A 42 1.89 -0.47 10.65
CA ALA A 42 2.09 -1.91 10.81
C ALA A 42 1.22 -2.53 11.91
N ALA A 43 0.92 -1.78 12.96
CA ALA A 43 0.09 -2.24 14.08
C ALA A 43 -1.39 -2.36 13.67
N VAL A 44 -1.89 -1.47 12.82
CA VAL A 44 -3.28 -1.49 12.34
C VAL A 44 -3.54 -2.49 11.21
N ARG A 45 -2.52 -3.23 10.75
CA ARG A 45 -2.64 -4.17 9.63
C ARG A 45 -3.73 -5.24 9.83
N SER A 46 -3.92 -5.74 11.05
CA SER A 46 -4.94 -6.74 11.36
C SER A 46 -6.37 -6.19 11.30
N GLN A 47 -6.54 -4.86 11.23
CA GLN A 47 -7.84 -4.22 11.15
C GLN A 47 -8.41 -4.25 9.73
N LEU A 48 -7.58 -4.54 8.71
CA LEU A 48 -8.04 -4.68 7.34
C LEU A 48 -8.39 -6.14 7.04
N PRO A 49 -9.65 -6.46 6.69
CA PRO A 49 -10.02 -7.81 6.28
C PRO A 49 -9.27 -8.19 5.01
N ALA A 50 -8.66 -9.39 4.97
CA ALA A 50 -7.88 -9.86 3.81
C ALA A 50 -8.67 -9.86 2.48
N ARG A 51 -10.00 -9.85 2.53
CA ARG A 51 -10.90 -9.82 1.37
C ARG A 51 -11.03 -8.44 0.72
N ASN A 52 -10.54 -7.37 1.36
CA ASN A 52 -10.76 -5.99 0.93
C ASN A 52 -9.57 -5.34 0.22
N VAL A 53 -8.43 -6.04 0.10
CA VAL A 53 -7.26 -5.51 -0.61
C VAL A 53 -7.28 -6.01 -2.05
N ALA A 54 -7.71 -5.15 -2.97
CA ALA A 54 -7.63 -5.44 -4.39
C ALA A 54 -6.18 -5.31 -4.89
N ASP A 55 -5.70 -6.32 -5.59
CA ASP A 55 -4.42 -6.29 -6.29
C ASP A 55 -4.52 -5.41 -7.55
N ILE A 56 -3.47 -4.64 -7.83
CA ILE A 56 -3.36 -3.90 -9.09
C ILE A 56 -2.82 -4.85 -10.15
N ALA A 57 -3.65 -5.13 -11.16
CA ALA A 57 -3.36 -6.04 -12.26
C ALA A 57 -2.16 -5.54 -13.10
N ASP A 58 -1.44 -6.49 -13.70
CA ASP A 58 -0.33 -6.18 -14.59
C ASP A 58 -0.87 -5.89 -16.00
N PRO A 59 -0.67 -4.68 -16.56
CA PRO A 59 -1.20 -4.32 -17.87
C PRO A 59 -0.35 -4.87 -19.03
N ILE A 60 0.80 -5.50 -18.78
CA ILE A 60 1.65 -6.02 -19.86
C ILE A 60 0.90 -6.97 -20.78
N GLY A 61 0.94 -6.68 -22.08
CA GLY A 61 0.24 -7.44 -23.11
C GLY A 61 -1.24 -7.10 -23.29
N GLN A 62 -1.76 -6.12 -22.55
CA GLN A 62 -3.14 -5.62 -22.68
C GLN A 62 -3.21 -4.39 -23.59
N ASP A 63 -4.43 -3.94 -23.87
CA ASP A 63 -4.68 -2.75 -24.68
C ASP A 63 -4.49 -1.44 -23.90
N ALA A 64 -4.48 -0.32 -24.63
CA ALA A 64 -4.27 1.00 -24.05
C ALA A 64 -5.37 1.41 -23.05
N ALA A 65 -6.60 0.92 -23.20
CA ALA A 65 -7.68 1.22 -22.27
C ALA A 65 -7.43 0.56 -20.92
N PHE A 66 -6.96 -0.69 -20.92
CA PHE A 66 -6.56 -1.40 -19.71
C PHE A 66 -5.37 -0.73 -19.02
N PHE A 67 -4.37 -0.28 -19.78
CA PHE A 67 -3.27 0.52 -19.21
C PHE A 67 -3.77 1.80 -18.53
N ALA A 68 -4.73 2.50 -19.14
CA ALA A 68 -5.31 3.72 -18.58
C ALA A 68 -6.11 3.43 -17.30
N GLU A 69 -6.86 2.33 -17.26
CA GLU A 69 -7.59 1.89 -16.06
C GLU A 69 -6.64 1.57 -14.90
N VAL A 70 -5.59 0.79 -15.15
CA VAL A 70 -4.55 0.51 -14.14
C VAL A 70 -3.85 1.79 -13.68
N GLY A 71 -3.55 2.69 -14.61
CA GLY A 71 -2.95 3.99 -14.31
C GLY A 71 -3.84 4.86 -13.42
N ALA A 72 -5.14 4.92 -13.70
CA ALA A 72 -6.12 5.63 -12.89
C ALA A 72 -6.21 5.04 -11.48
N LEU A 73 -6.25 3.70 -11.36
CA LEU A 73 -6.26 3.03 -10.06
C LEU A 73 -5.01 3.39 -9.25
N ILE A 74 -3.81 3.38 -9.84
CA ILE A 74 -2.59 3.80 -9.16
C ILE A 74 -2.68 5.27 -8.73
N ALA A 75 -3.13 6.14 -9.64
CA ALA A 75 -3.24 7.58 -9.39
C ALA A 75 -4.20 7.91 -8.24
N GLU A 76 -5.28 7.15 -8.06
CA GLU A 76 -6.22 7.31 -6.94
C GLU A 76 -5.61 6.96 -5.58
N GLN A 77 -4.69 5.98 -5.52
CA GLN A 77 -4.09 5.54 -4.25
C GLN A 77 -2.88 6.37 -3.83
N LEU A 78 -2.17 6.98 -4.78
CA LEU A 78 -0.90 7.68 -4.51
C LEU A 78 -1.00 8.86 -3.54
N PRO A 79 -2.01 9.77 -3.62
CA PRO A 79 -2.06 10.95 -2.77
C PRO A 79 -2.04 10.61 -1.27
N THR A 80 -2.87 9.66 -0.85
CA THR A 80 -2.97 9.20 0.54
C THR A 80 -1.64 8.66 1.06
N VAL A 81 -0.92 7.89 0.25
CA VAL A 81 0.37 7.29 0.65
C VAL A 81 1.48 8.34 0.69
N ILE A 82 1.53 9.24 -0.30
CA ILE A 82 2.55 10.30 -0.36
C ILE A 82 2.38 11.27 0.81
N GLU A 83 1.15 11.70 1.09
CA GLU A 83 0.86 12.59 2.21
C GLU A 83 1.23 11.95 3.55
N PHE A 84 0.91 10.66 3.73
CA PHE A 84 1.31 9.90 4.91
C PHE A 84 2.83 9.82 5.08
N CYS A 85 3.57 9.56 4.00
CA CYS A 85 5.02 9.53 4.03
C CYS A 85 5.60 10.91 4.39
N HIS A 86 5.05 11.98 3.81
CA HIS A 86 5.45 13.35 4.11
C HIS A 86 5.27 13.67 5.60
N ARG A 87 4.08 13.45 6.18
CA ARG A 87 3.83 13.70 7.61
C ARG A 87 4.64 12.80 8.54
N SER A 88 4.88 11.54 8.15
CA SER A 88 5.68 10.60 8.94
C SER A 88 7.18 10.92 8.93
N SER A 89 7.64 11.68 7.94
CA SER A 89 9.04 12.12 7.79
C SER A 89 9.34 13.45 8.48
N ALA A 90 8.31 14.23 8.82
CA ALA A 90 8.49 15.45 9.59
C ALA A 90 9.09 15.09 10.97
N PRO A 91 10.14 15.79 11.44
CA PRO A 91 10.64 15.61 12.79
C PRO A 91 9.48 15.89 13.74
N GLY A 92 9.19 14.95 14.64
CA GLY A 92 8.16 15.15 15.65
C GLY A 92 8.44 16.46 16.39
N VAL A 93 7.54 17.43 16.26
CA VAL A 93 7.53 18.60 17.13
C VAL A 93 7.07 18.07 18.48
N ASN A 94 8.05 17.73 19.32
CA ASN A 94 7.87 17.62 20.77
C ASN A 94 7.82 19.03 21.37
#